data_AF-A0A1T5G789-F1
#
_entry.id   AF-A0A1T5G789-F1
#
_cell.length_a   1.000
_cell.length_b   1.000
_cell.length_c   1.000
_cell.angle_alpha   90.00
_cell.angle_beta   90.00
_cell.angle_gamma   90.00
#
_symmetry.space_group_name_H-M   'P 1'
#
loop_
_entity.id
_entity.type
_entity.pdbx_description
1 polymer ?
#
loop_
_entity_poly.entity_id
_entity_poly.type
_entity_poly.pdbx_seq_one_letter_code
_entity_poly.pdbx_strand_id
1 'polypeptide(L)'
;MDAASAVALYLAGLSQKGETQARLGLGRGEFRALLEELSLADCELTPVDVDPSLRVTFLDTRTCKYEDPTFDGAIEAMAAARYAPPAWRIPARVILEGSTEPDMQAPASIILHVGRCGSTLLCNLLAKSGGWTALREPEFLNKLILARTAAMREDEKVRIDALTERLFACLARGDRRRRRAVKLSSWTAAPAADRLARSGVNRFVGLLRDPSAAVASFLEQPPYWAGDSGSAGKENNVRLFARAWVSAAETMLRLPPAQCLLLRYEEMVDNPFGVIRRVRLHFGDTRPLGSEAKIMDALASYSKGRSGERFEPSGQHRRMVLEPRLQRIVAEITAPVWRAVRRRLD
;
A
#
# COMPACT_ATOMS: atom_id res chain seq x y z
N MET A 1 -25.78 -18.33 2.67
CA MET A 1 -25.33 -16.95 2.41
C MET A 1 -26.55 -16.15 2.00
N ASP A 2 -26.78 -14.96 2.58
CA ASP A 2 -27.90 -14.11 2.20
C ASP A 2 -27.66 -13.39 0.85
N ALA A 3 -28.73 -12.85 0.26
CA ALA A 3 -28.70 -12.18 -1.04
C ALA A 3 -27.78 -10.94 -1.04
N ALA A 4 -27.79 -10.15 0.04
CA ALA A 4 -26.97 -8.94 0.16
C ALA A 4 -25.47 -9.28 0.14
N SER A 5 -25.08 -10.34 0.85
CA SER A 5 -23.71 -10.84 0.87
C SER A 5 -23.29 -11.35 -0.50
N ALA A 6 -24.16 -12.08 -1.21
CA ALA A 6 -23.85 -12.55 -2.56
C ALA A 6 -23.61 -11.39 -3.54
N VAL A 7 -24.47 -10.36 -3.51
CA VAL A 7 -24.28 -9.13 -4.31
C VAL A 7 -22.98 -8.42 -3.92
N ALA A 8 -22.71 -8.25 -2.63
CA ALA A 8 -21.51 -7.57 -2.17
C ALA A 8 -20.21 -8.30 -2.57
N LEU A 9 -20.18 -9.64 -2.51
CA LEU A 9 -19.05 -10.43 -3.01
C LEU A 9 -18.85 -10.23 -4.52
N TYR A 10 -19.91 -10.20 -5.32
CA TYR A 10 -19.80 -9.90 -6.76
C TYR A 10 -19.22 -8.50 -7.02
N LEU A 11 -19.72 -7.48 -6.32
CA LEU A 11 -19.27 -6.10 -6.48
C LEU A 11 -17.79 -5.94 -6.07
N ALA A 12 -17.38 -6.59 -4.98
CA ALA A 12 -15.98 -6.66 -4.53
C ALA A 12 -15.09 -7.53 -5.43
N GLY A 13 -15.67 -8.31 -6.35
CA GLY A 13 -14.93 -9.21 -7.23
C GLY A 13 -14.51 -10.53 -6.62
N LEU A 14 -15.09 -10.87 -5.49
CA LEU A 14 -14.86 -12.09 -4.74
C LEU A 14 -15.81 -13.23 -5.20
N SER A 15 -16.70 -12.96 -6.15
CA SER A 15 -17.50 -13.98 -6.83
C SER A 15 -17.74 -13.62 -8.30
N GLN A 16 -17.88 -14.66 -9.13
CA GLN A 16 -18.21 -14.49 -10.54
C GLN A 16 -19.69 -14.13 -10.72
N LYS A 17 -19.98 -13.43 -11.81
CA LYS A 17 -21.35 -13.01 -12.16
C LYS A 17 -22.33 -14.19 -12.24
N GLY A 18 -21.95 -15.25 -12.95
CA GLY A 18 -22.80 -16.44 -13.16
C GLY A 18 -23.10 -17.19 -11.86
N GLU A 19 -22.11 -17.31 -10.98
CA GLU A 19 -22.29 -17.92 -9.67
C GLU A 19 -23.23 -17.09 -8.78
N THR A 20 -23.07 -15.77 -8.79
CA THR A 20 -23.94 -14.86 -8.02
C THR A 20 -25.38 -14.91 -8.54
N GLN A 21 -25.56 -14.93 -9.87
CA GLN A 21 -26.87 -15.11 -10.53
C GLN A 21 -27.55 -16.41 -10.10
N ALA A 22 -26.84 -17.53 -10.15
CA ALA A 22 -27.36 -18.83 -9.74
C ALA A 22 -27.77 -18.85 -8.26
N ARG A 23 -26.95 -18.27 -7.38
CA ARG A 23 -27.24 -18.16 -5.94
C ARG A 23 -28.48 -17.31 -5.63
N LEU A 24 -28.75 -16.30 -6.46
CA LEU A 24 -29.92 -15.42 -6.31
C LEU A 24 -31.17 -15.94 -7.05
N GLY A 25 -31.04 -16.98 -7.87
CA GLY A 25 -32.13 -17.46 -8.74
C GLY A 25 -32.52 -16.45 -9.83
N LEU A 26 -31.57 -15.65 -10.32
CA LEU A 26 -31.80 -14.57 -11.29
C LEU A 26 -31.13 -14.86 -12.63
N GLY A 27 -31.84 -14.61 -13.72
CA GLY A 27 -31.31 -14.58 -15.07
C GLY A 27 -30.38 -13.39 -15.33
N ARG A 28 -29.74 -13.39 -16.52
CA ARG A 28 -28.75 -12.34 -16.86
C ARG A 28 -29.33 -10.93 -16.92
N GLY A 29 -30.53 -10.79 -17.49
CA GLY A 29 -31.24 -9.51 -17.57
C GLY A 29 -31.71 -9.04 -16.20
N GLU A 30 -32.32 -9.92 -15.42
CA GLU A 30 -32.86 -9.64 -14.09
C GLU A 30 -31.77 -9.20 -13.12
N PHE A 31 -30.62 -9.89 -13.10
CA PHE A 31 -29.51 -9.48 -12.22
C PHE A 31 -28.94 -8.12 -12.62
N ARG A 32 -28.90 -7.78 -13.92
CA ARG A 32 -28.49 -6.45 -14.36
C ARG A 32 -29.50 -5.38 -13.93
N ALA A 33 -30.79 -5.64 -14.15
CA ALA A 33 -31.86 -4.74 -13.75
C ALA A 33 -31.83 -4.49 -12.23
N LEU A 34 -31.60 -5.53 -11.42
CA LEU A 34 -31.42 -5.41 -9.97
C LEU A 34 -30.27 -4.46 -9.61
N LEU A 35 -29.10 -4.60 -10.26
CA LEU A 35 -27.96 -3.72 -9.99
C LEU A 35 -28.23 -2.28 -10.44
N GLU A 36 -28.96 -2.07 -11.54
CA GLU A 36 -29.33 -0.73 -12.03
C GLU A 36 -30.35 -0.07 -11.10
N GLU A 37 -31.40 -0.80 -10.70
CA GLU A 37 -32.43 -0.35 -9.75
C GLU A 37 -31.83 0.08 -8.41
N LEU A 38 -30.86 -0.68 -7.90
CA LEU A 38 -30.15 -0.38 -6.65
C LEU A 38 -29.00 0.64 -6.83
N SER A 39 -28.78 1.16 -8.04
CA SER A 39 -27.65 2.07 -8.36
C SER A 39 -26.25 1.49 -8.05
N LEU A 40 -26.12 0.17 -8.19
CA LEU A 40 -24.92 -0.64 -7.93
C LEU A 40 -24.15 -1.07 -9.19
N ALA A 41 -24.67 -0.80 -10.39
CA ALA A 41 -24.07 -1.25 -11.65
C ALA A 41 -22.59 -0.84 -11.82
N ASP A 42 -22.23 0.35 -11.32
CA ASP A 42 -20.87 0.91 -11.35
C ASP A 42 -20.22 0.97 -9.96
N CYS A 43 -20.76 0.25 -8.98
CA CYS A 43 -20.24 0.26 -7.61
C CYS A 43 -18.84 -0.35 -7.56
N GLU A 44 -17.95 0.28 -6.80
CA GLU A 44 -16.58 -0.16 -6.63
C GLU A 44 -16.30 -0.47 -5.16
N LEU A 45 -16.69 -1.67 -4.72
CA LEU A 45 -16.48 -2.10 -3.34
C LEU A 45 -15.00 -2.38 -3.08
N THR A 46 -14.40 -1.51 -2.26
CA THR A 46 -13.03 -1.65 -1.79
C THR A 46 -13.05 -1.97 -0.28
N PRO A 47 -12.25 -2.93 0.20
CA PRO A 47 -12.11 -3.15 1.64
C PRO A 47 -11.44 -1.92 2.28
N VAL A 48 -12.02 -1.44 3.37
CA VAL A 48 -11.50 -0.28 4.10
C VAL A 48 -11.14 -0.58 5.54
N ASP A 49 -11.73 -1.63 6.11
CA ASP A 49 -11.44 -2.02 7.49
C ASP A 49 -11.61 -3.52 7.72
N VAL A 50 -10.94 -4.04 8.74
CA VAL A 50 -11.16 -5.38 9.32
C VAL A 50 -11.18 -5.28 10.84
N ASP A 51 -12.23 -5.81 11.45
CA ASP A 51 -12.35 -5.82 12.91
C ASP A 51 -11.69 -7.08 13.54
N PRO A 52 -11.53 -7.14 14.87
CA PRO A 52 -10.93 -8.30 15.55
C PRO A 52 -11.66 -9.63 15.32
N SER A 53 -12.92 -9.61 14.89
CA SER A 53 -13.69 -10.81 14.53
C SER A 53 -13.52 -11.22 13.06
N LEU A 54 -12.61 -10.56 12.35
CA LEU A 54 -12.36 -10.70 10.91
C LEU A 54 -13.62 -10.39 10.08
N ARG A 55 -14.45 -9.44 10.51
CA ARG A 55 -15.46 -8.86 9.60
C ARG A 55 -14.83 -7.72 8.83
N VAL A 56 -15.02 -7.76 7.52
CA VAL A 56 -14.44 -6.77 6.60
C VAL A 56 -15.51 -5.75 6.26
N THR A 57 -15.16 -4.48 6.43
CA THR A 57 -15.99 -3.36 5.98
C THR A 57 -15.58 -2.99 4.57
N PHE A 58 -16.54 -2.97 3.66
CA PHE A 58 -16.40 -2.47 2.29
C PHE A 58 -17.16 -1.16 2.14
N LEU A 59 -16.62 -0.25 1.35
CA LEU A 59 -17.29 0.98 0.91
C LEU A 59 -17.28 1.05 -0.62
N ASP A 60 -18.30 1.70 -1.18
CA ASP A 60 -18.30 2.11 -2.58
C ASP A 60 -17.34 3.28 -2.77
N THR A 61 -16.24 3.02 -3.45
CA THR A 61 -15.12 3.95 -3.61
C THR A 61 -15.03 4.57 -5.00
N ARG A 62 -16.06 4.41 -5.86
CA ARG A 62 -16.03 4.91 -7.25
C ARG A 62 -15.77 6.42 -7.38
N THR A 63 -16.12 7.19 -6.35
CA THR A 63 -15.92 8.65 -6.30
C THR A 63 -14.64 9.06 -5.55
N CYS A 64 -13.93 8.10 -4.93
CA CYS A 64 -12.72 8.38 -4.17
C CYS A 64 -11.56 8.72 -5.11
N LYS A 65 -10.94 9.88 -4.90
CA LYS A 65 -9.81 10.34 -5.72
C LYS A 65 -8.45 9.82 -5.24
N TYR A 66 -8.37 9.32 -4.00
CA TYR A 66 -7.13 8.89 -3.36
C TYR A 66 -5.99 9.93 -3.43
N GLU A 67 -6.34 11.21 -3.25
CA GLU A 67 -5.38 12.32 -3.27
C GLU A 67 -4.69 12.52 -1.91
N ASP A 68 -5.26 11.96 -0.85
CA ASP A 68 -4.77 12.07 0.53
C ASP A 68 -3.40 11.39 0.74
N PRO A 69 -2.56 11.86 1.68
CA PRO A 69 -1.33 11.18 2.09
C PRO A 69 -1.49 9.71 2.49
N THR A 70 -2.66 9.31 3.00
CA THR A 70 -2.97 7.91 3.38
C THR A 70 -4.23 7.40 2.69
N PHE A 71 -4.37 6.08 2.61
CA PHE A 71 -5.59 5.44 2.13
C PHE A 71 -6.77 5.80 3.04
N ASP A 72 -6.60 5.67 4.35
CA ASP A 72 -7.67 5.91 5.33
C ASP A 72 -8.10 7.39 5.35
N GLY A 73 -7.18 8.34 5.20
CA GLY A 73 -7.54 9.76 5.07
C GLY A 73 -8.39 10.03 3.83
N ALA A 74 -8.10 9.34 2.70
CA ALA A 74 -8.94 9.43 1.51
C ALA A 74 -10.33 8.81 1.72
N ILE A 75 -10.42 7.72 2.48
CA ILE A 75 -11.68 7.07 2.83
C ILE A 75 -12.50 7.94 3.80
N GLU A 76 -11.87 8.49 4.84
CA GLU A 76 -12.49 9.40 5.81
C GLU A 76 -13.00 10.67 5.12
N ALA A 77 -12.21 11.29 4.23
CA ALA A 77 -12.63 12.46 3.47
C ALA A 77 -13.82 12.16 2.55
N MET A 78 -13.86 10.96 1.96
CA MET A 78 -15.01 10.50 1.17
C MET A 78 -16.23 10.27 2.06
N ALA A 79 -16.08 9.61 3.22
CA ALA A 79 -17.17 9.31 4.14
C ALA A 79 -17.75 10.58 4.80
N ALA A 80 -16.93 11.62 5.01
CA ALA A 80 -17.34 12.91 5.52
C ALA A 80 -18.08 13.78 4.47
N ALA A 81 -18.05 13.41 3.19
CA ALA A 81 -18.81 14.11 2.17
C ALA A 81 -20.33 13.96 2.41
N ARG A 82 -21.13 14.90 1.89
CA ARG A 82 -22.59 15.00 2.09
C ARG A 82 -23.37 13.69 1.85
N TYR A 83 -22.80 12.76 1.10
CA TYR A 83 -23.36 11.45 0.81
C TYR A 83 -22.35 10.37 1.18
N ALA A 84 -22.38 9.94 2.44
CA ALA A 84 -21.58 8.80 2.87
C ALA A 84 -21.99 7.57 2.03
N PRO A 85 -21.04 6.86 1.40
CA PRO A 85 -21.37 5.67 0.65
C PRO A 85 -21.94 4.59 1.58
N PRO A 86 -22.77 3.67 1.06
CA PRO A 86 -23.22 2.55 1.86
C PRO A 86 -22.00 1.74 2.35
N ALA A 87 -22.14 1.12 3.51
CA ALA A 87 -21.12 0.25 4.09
C ALA A 87 -21.64 -1.18 4.17
N TRP A 88 -20.84 -2.13 3.69
CA TRP A 88 -21.13 -3.55 3.77
C TRP A 88 -20.17 -4.20 4.73
N ARG A 89 -20.69 -4.94 5.72
CA ARG A 89 -19.86 -5.68 6.67
C ARG A 89 -20.01 -7.16 6.42
N ILE A 90 -18.98 -7.78 5.87
CA ILE A 90 -19.00 -9.17 5.44
C ILE A 90 -18.06 -9.99 6.34
N PRO A 91 -18.54 -11.03 7.04
CA PRO A 91 -17.68 -11.91 7.82
C PRO A 91 -16.66 -12.64 6.95
N ALA A 92 -15.43 -12.83 7.42
CA ALA A 92 -14.39 -13.57 6.68
C ALA A 92 -14.84 -14.96 6.22
N ARG A 93 -15.65 -15.69 6.99
CA ARG A 93 -16.20 -16.99 6.56
C ARG A 93 -16.95 -16.89 5.23
N VAL A 94 -17.76 -15.84 5.07
CA VAL A 94 -18.58 -15.60 3.87
C VAL A 94 -17.69 -15.23 2.67
N ILE A 95 -16.62 -14.46 2.92
CA ILE A 95 -15.62 -14.11 1.89
C ILE A 95 -14.84 -15.34 1.42
N LEU A 96 -14.43 -16.20 2.36
CA LEU A 96 -13.63 -17.38 2.08
C LEU A 96 -14.44 -18.52 1.45
N GLU A 97 -15.72 -18.65 1.80
CA GLU A 97 -16.70 -19.53 1.13
C GLU A 97 -17.19 -18.96 -0.21
N GLY A 98 -16.89 -17.68 -0.50
CA GLY A 98 -17.15 -17.06 -1.78
C GLY A 98 -16.23 -17.64 -2.85
N SER A 99 -16.83 -18.13 -3.95
CA SER A 99 -16.23 -18.63 -5.19
C SER A 99 -14.90 -19.40 -5.07
N THR A 100 -14.87 -20.65 -5.54
CA THR A 100 -13.61 -21.40 -5.62
C THR A 100 -12.61 -20.76 -6.59
N GLU A 101 -13.07 -20.02 -7.59
CA GLU A 101 -12.25 -19.38 -8.63
C GLU A 101 -12.70 -17.94 -8.92
N PRO A 102 -12.47 -16.98 -8.01
CA PRO A 102 -12.75 -15.59 -8.35
C PRO A 102 -11.79 -15.15 -9.47
N ASP A 103 -12.20 -14.16 -10.26
CA ASP A 103 -11.33 -13.44 -11.19
C ASP A 103 -10.36 -12.56 -10.38
N MET A 104 -9.45 -13.25 -9.70
CA MET A 104 -8.47 -12.70 -8.77
C MET A 104 -7.32 -12.13 -9.57
N GLN A 105 -7.43 -10.85 -9.90
CA GLN A 105 -6.28 -10.11 -10.41
C GLN A 105 -5.48 -9.60 -9.23
N ALA A 106 -4.19 -9.94 -9.19
CA ALA A 106 -3.28 -9.32 -8.25
C ALA A 106 -3.12 -7.83 -8.61
N PRO A 107 -2.91 -6.92 -7.64
CA PRO A 107 -2.56 -5.55 -7.94
C PRO A 107 -1.39 -5.50 -8.91
N ALA A 108 -1.44 -4.58 -9.87
CA ALA A 108 -0.43 -4.50 -10.91
C ALA A 108 0.98 -4.36 -10.32
N SER A 109 1.11 -3.72 -9.16
CA SER A 109 2.39 -3.46 -8.53
C SER A 109 2.31 -3.17 -7.04
N ILE A 110 3.40 -3.45 -6.34
CA ILE A 110 3.59 -3.13 -4.92
C ILE A 110 4.79 -2.21 -4.73
N ILE A 111 4.65 -1.24 -3.81
CA ILE A 111 5.75 -0.37 -3.36
C ILE A 111 6.11 -0.79 -1.93
N LEU A 112 7.33 -1.28 -1.77
CA LEU A 112 8.00 -1.55 -0.50
C LEU A 112 8.92 -0.40 -0.17
N HIS A 113 9.12 -0.12 1.12
CA HIS A 113 10.01 0.98 1.51
C HIS A 113 10.58 0.81 2.92
N VAL A 114 11.78 1.37 3.16
CA VAL A 114 12.48 1.30 4.46
C VAL A 114 11.96 2.28 5.52
N GLY A 115 10.88 3.02 5.18
CA GLY A 115 10.39 4.14 5.98
C GLY A 115 11.24 5.41 5.83
N ARG A 116 10.60 6.57 5.93
CA ARG A 116 11.23 7.91 5.83
C ARG A 116 12.17 8.10 4.62
N CYS A 117 11.92 7.39 3.53
CA CYS A 117 12.71 7.37 2.30
C CYS A 117 12.02 8.04 1.10
N GLY A 118 10.92 8.78 1.33
CA GLY A 118 10.19 9.46 0.26
C GLY A 118 9.17 8.59 -0.49
N SER A 119 8.68 7.50 0.10
CA SER A 119 7.68 6.64 -0.56
C SER A 119 6.37 7.36 -0.88
N THR A 120 5.95 8.31 -0.04
CA THR A 120 4.80 9.18 -0.34
C THR A 120 5.08 10.11 -1.54
N LEU A 121 6.30 10.63 -1.67
CA LEU A 121 6.71 11.40 -2.86
C LEU A 121 6.65 10.52 -4.12
N LEU A 122 7.17 9.29 -4.07
CA LEU A 122 7.05 8.35 -5.19
C LEU A 122 5.58 8.14 -5.61
N CYS A 123 4.68 7.95 -4.65
CA CYS A 123 3.25 7.82 -4.92
C CYS A 123 2.64 9.08 -5.54
N ASN A 124 3.04 10.28 -5.09
CA ASN A 124 2.61 11.55 -5.67
C ASN A 124 3.08 11.68 -7.13
N LEU A 125 4.37 11.42 -7.37
CA LEU A 125 4.97 11.49 -8.70
C LEU A 125 4.30 10.48 -9.66
N LEU A 126 4.05 9.25 -9.20
CA LEU A 126 3.34 8.23 -9.98
C LEU A 126 1.91 8.67 -10.33
N ALA A 127 1.17 9.22 -9.37
CA ALA A 127 -0.19 9.72 -9.61
C ALA A 127 -0.21 10.90 -10.60
N LYS A 128 0.73 11.86 -10.49
CA LYS A 128 0.82 13.00 -11.41
C LYS A 128 1.31 12.62 -12.81
N SER A 129 2.01 11.49 -12.94
CA SER A 129 2.47 10.98 -14.23
C SER A 129 1.33 10.48 -15.15
N GLY A 130 0.11 10.34 -14.60
CA GLY A 130 -1.08 9.92 -15.34
C GLY A 130 -1.24 8.40 -15.45
N GLY A 131 -2.50 7.95 -15.51
CA GLY A 131 -2.84 6.54 -15.72
C GLY A 131 -2.57 5.62 -14.53
N TRP A 132 -2.27 6.18 -13.35
CA TRP A 132 -1.98 5.46 -12.11
C TRP A 132 -2.72 6.06 -10.91
N THR A 133 -3.07 5.19 -9.98
CA THR A 133 -3.53 5.50 -8.63
C THR A 133 -2.64 4.73 -7.65
N ALA A 134 -2.12 5.41 -6.63
CA ALA A 134 -1.33 4.77 -5.59
C ALA A 134 -2.15 4.68 -4.29
N LEU A 135 -2.48 3.46 -3.87
CA LEU A 135 -3.16 3.18 -2.61
C LEU A 135 -2.12 3.13 -1.49
N ARG A 136 -2.20 4.06 -0.54
CA ARG A 136 -1.11 4.33 0.43
C ARG A 136 -1.41 3.74 1.79
N GLU A 137 -0.71 2.68 2.15
CA GLU A 137 -0.78 2.07 3.49
C GLU A 137 -2.23 1.73 3.90
N PRO A 138 -2.98 0.90 3.14
CA PRO A 138 -4.34 0.54 3.53
C PRO A 138 -4.35 -0.11 4.93
N GLU A 139 -4.95 0.56 5.93
CA GLU A 139 -4.83 0.15 7.33
C GLU A 139 -5.43 -1.25 7.59
N PHE A 140 -6.44 -1.68 6.84
CA PHE A 140 -6.96 -3.03 6.98
C PHE A 140 -5.88 -4.10 6.72
N LEU A 141 -4.89 -3.86 5.86
CA LEU A 141 -3.77 -4.78 5.66
C LEU A 141 -2.86 -4.80 6.88
N ASN A 142 -2.61 -3.65 7.51
CA ASN A 142 -1.86 -3.57 8.76
C ASN A 142 -2.54 -4.40 9.85
N LYS A 143 -3.86 -4.27 9.99
CA LYS A 143 -4.68 -5.04 10.95
C LYS A 143 -4.62 -6.55 10.69
N LEU A 144 -4.70 -7.00 9.44
CA LEU A 144 -4.55 -8.43 9.10
C LEU A 144 -3.16 -8.96 9.45
N ILE A 145 -2.11 -8.17 9.20
CA ILE A 145 -0.74 -8.57 9.52
C ILE A 145 -0.56 -8.68 11.04
N LEU A 146 -1.09 -7.74 11.81
CA LEU A 146 -1.06 -7.81 13.28
C LEU A 146 -1.87 -9.00 13.79
N ALA A 147 -3.09 -9.21 13.28
CA ALA A 147 -3.91 -10.37 13.63
C ALA A 147 -3.17 -11.68 13.33
N ARG A 148 -2.50 -11.77 12.18
CA ARG A 148 -1.71 -12.93 11.77
C ARG A 148 -0.50 -13.19 12.67
N THR A 149 0.14 -12.14 13.16
CA THR A 149 1.27 -12.23 14.10
C THR A 149 0.79 -12.62 15.51
N ALA A 150 -0.39 -12.15 15.93
CA ALA A 150 -0.99 -12.47 17.22
C ALA A 150 -1.64 -13.86 17.26
N ALA A 151 -2.04 -14.40 16.11
CA ALA A 151 -2.66 -15.73 16.00
C ALA A 151 -1.72 -16.83 16.52
N MET A 152 -2.20 -17.58 17.51
CA MET A 152 -1.43 -18.68 18.13
C MET A 152 -1.63 -20.00 17.39
N ARG A 153 -2.80 -20.18 16.75
CA ARG A 153 -3.16 -21.42 16.06
C ARG A 153 -2.87 -21.35 14.56
N GLU A 154 -2.48 -22.46 13.98
CA GLU A 154 -2.12 -22.52 12.56
C GLU A 154 -3.33 -22.39 11.63
N ASP A 155 -4.49 -22.92 12.01
CA ASP A 155 -5.73 -22.78 11.23
C ASP A 155 -6.22 -21.31 11.17
N GLU A 156 -6.05 -20.56 12.27
CA GLU A 156 -6.34 -19.13 12.31
C GLU A 156 -5.38 -18.34 11.39
N LYS A 157 -4.09 -18.68 11.45
CA LYS A 157 -3.07 -18.12 10.56
C LYS A 157 -3.39 -18.34 9.08
N VAL A 158 -3.70 -19.58 8.70
CA VAL A 158 -4.12 -19.94 7.34
C VAL A 158 -5.38 -19.18 6.92
N ARG A 159 -6.36 -19.04 7.82
CA ARG A 159 -7.59 -18.28 7.56
C ARG A 159 -7.31 -16.79 7.32
N ILE A 160 -6.45 -16.16 8.11
CA ILE A 160 -6.07 -14.76 7.95
C ILE A 160 -5.25 -14.56 6.67
N ASP A 161 -4.37 -15.51 6.34
CA ASP A 161 -3.58 -15.48 5.11
C ASP A 161 -4.49 -15.55 3.87
N ALA A 162 -5.42 -16.51 3.84
CA ALA A 162 -6.40 -16.63 2.76
C ALA A 162 -7.28 -15.39 2.64
N LEU A 163 -7.71 -14.80 3.77
CA LEU A 163 -8.47 -13.56 3.77
C LEU A 163 -7.64 -12.40 3.21
N THR A 164 -6.38 -12.30 3.61
CA THR A 164 -5.45 -11.27 3.12
C THR A 164 -5.30 -11.37 1.61
N GLU A 165 -5.07 -12.57 1.06
CA GLU A 165 -4.96 -12.80 -0.38
C GLU A 165 -6.24 -12.39 -1.14
N ARG A 166 -7.42 -12.75 -0.60
CA ARG A 166 -8.72 -12.34 -1.14
C ARG A 166 -8.86 -10.81 -1.20
N LEU A 167 -8.60 -10.12 -0.09
CA LEU A 167 -8.75 -8.67 -0.01
C LEU A 167 -7.68 -7.92 -0.81
N PHE A 168 -6.50 -8.53 -0.98
CA PHE A 168 -5.44 -7.94 -1.79
C PHE A 168 -5.83 -7.86 -3.26
N ALA A 169 -6.53 -8.87 -3.81
CA ALA A 169 -7.05 -8.79 -5.18
C ALA A 169 -8.17 -7.76 -5.33
N CYS A 170 -8.97 -7.50 -4.29
CA CYS A 170 -9.94 -6.39 -4.33
C CYS A 170 -9.23 -5.05 -4.60
N LEU A 171 -8.02 -4.86 -4.10
CA LEU A 171 -7.24 -3.65 -4.36
C LEU A 171 -6.77 -3.52 -5.81
N ALA A 172 -6.75 -4.61 -6.59
CA ALA A 172 -6.44 -4.55 -8.02
C ALA A 172 -7.61 -3.99 -8.83
N ARG A 173 -8.84 -4.21 -8.36
CA ARG A 173 -10.06 -3.72 -9.00
C ARG A 173 -10.19 -2.23 -8.76
N GLY A 174 -10.48 -1.48 -9.81
CA GLY A 174 -10.94 -0.11 -9.68
C GLY A 174 -11.11 0.56 -11.03
N ASP A 175 -11.10 1.89 -11.07
CA ASP A 175 -11.15 2.67 -12.32
C ASP A 175 -10.30 2.02 -13.42
N ARG A 176 -10.97 1.39 -14.40
CA ARG A 176 -10.32 0.65 -15.50
C ARG A 176 -9.39 1.53 -16.33
N ARG A 177 -9.49 2.85 -16.21
CA ARG A 177 -8.62 3.83 -16.89
C ARG A 177 -7.27 3.99 -16.18
N ARG A 178 -7.19 3.62 -14.89
CA ARG A 178 -6.00 3.79 -14.05
C ARG A 178 -5.51 2.46 -13.50
N ARG A 179 -4.20 2.24 -13.59
CA ARG A 179 -3.54 1.12 -12.92
C ARG A 179 -3.34 1.43 -11.44
N ARG A 180 -3.26 0.40 -10.61
CA ARG A 180 -3.08 0.55 -9.16
C ARG A 180 -1.72 0.07 -8.71
N ALA A 181 -1.07 0.88 -7.89
CA ALA A 181 0.08 0.49 -7.09
C ALA A 181 -0.32 0.50 -5.61
N VAL A 182 0.00 -0.55 -4.88
CA VAL A 182 -0.25 -0.62 -3.43
C VAL A 182 1.05 -0.36 -2.69
N LYS A 183 1.13 0.75 -1.94
CA LYS A 183 2.25 1.05 -1.05
C LYS A 183 1.96 0.42 0.31
N LEU A 184 2.80 -0.52 0.73
CA LEU A 184 2.69 -1.12 2.05
C LEU A 184 3.38 -0.25 3.11
N SER A 185 2.95 -0.33 4.36
CA SER A 185 3.63 0.32 5.49
C SER A 185 5.02 -0.27 5.66
N SER A 186 6.04 0.54 5.96
CA SER A 186 7.45 0.07 5.99
C SER A 186 7.70 -1.14 6.88
N TRP A 187 6.99 -1.24 8.00
CA TRP A 187 7.13 -2.33 8.96
C TRP A 187 6.44 -3.62 8.51
N THR A 188 5.53 -3.55 7.53
CA THR A 188 4.79 -4.72 7.02
C THR A 188 5.55 -5.51 5.97
N ALA A 189 6.60 -4.94 5.36
CA ALA A 189 7.35 -5.60 4.30
C ALA A 189 7.86 -6.99 4.74
N ALA A 190 8.57 -7.04 5.86
CA ALA A 190 9.15 -8.28 6.37
C ALA A 190 8.12 -9.35 6.73
N PRO A 191 7.09 -9.09 7.56
CA PRO A 191 6.08 -10.10 7.86
C PRO A 191 5.26 -10.49 6.62
N ALA A 192 5.19 -9.65 5.59
CA ALA A 192 4.48 -9.94 4.35
C ALA A 192 5.31 -10.68 3.29
N ALA A 193 6.64 -10.78 3.43
CA ALA A 193 7.55 -11.22 2.37
C ALA A 193 7.12 -12.53 1.69
N ASP A 194 6.90 -13.59 2.48
CA ASP A 194 6.53 -14.90 1.95
C ASP A 194 5.16 -14.89 1.24
N ARG A 195 4.25 -14.04 1.69
CA ARG A 195 2.91 -13.88 1.11
C ARG A 195 2.98 -13.08 -0.19
N LEU A 196 3.78 -12.03 -0.20
CA LEU A 196 4.03 -11.25 -1.42
C LEU A 196 4.57 -12.12 -2.54
N ALA A 197 5.47 -13.05 -2.23
CA ALA A 197 6.01 -14.01 -3.20
C ALA A 197 4.95 -14.97 -3.77
N ARG A 198 3.83 -15.22 -3.06
CA ARG A 198 2.73 -16.10 -3.51
C ARG A 198 1.52 -15.37 -4.07
N SER A 199 1.40 -14.06 -3.82
CA SER A 199 0.22 -13.24 -4.13
C SER A 199 -0.10 -13.08 -5.63
N GLY A 200 0.69 -13.66 -6.52
CA GLY A 200 0.63 -13.43 -7.97
C GLY A 200 1.18 -12.06 -8.40
N VAL A 201 1.50 -11.17 -7.45
CA VAL A 201 2.22 -9.93 -7.76
C VAL A 201 3.64 -10.26 -8.19
N ASN A 202 4.00 -9.84 -9.40
CA ASN A 202 5.30 -10.09 -9.98
C ASN A 202 6.17 -8.83 -10.11
N ARG A 203 5.68 -7.67 -9.68
CA ARG A 203 6.35 -6.37 -9.85
C ARG A 203 6.32 -5.55 -8.57
N PHE A 204 7.52 -5.34 -8.04
CA PHE A 204 7.79 -4.61 -6.82
C PHE A 204 8.71 -3.44 -7.13
N VAL A 205 8.53 -2.34 -6.39
CA VAL A 205 9.53 -1.29 -6.25
C VAL A 205 9.96 -1.25 -4.80
N GLY A 206 11.27 -1.34 -4.56
CA GLY A 206 11.88 -1.15 -3.25
C GLY A 206 12.52 0.24 -3.14
N LEU A 207 11.94 1.12 -2.32
CA LEU A 207 12.48 2.47 -2.14
C LEU A 207 13.36 2.57 -0.89
N LEU A 208 14.59 3.00 -1.11
CA LEU A 208 15.67 3.09 -0.14
C LEU A 208 16.09 4.53 0.07
N ARG A 209 16.76 4.77 1.19
CA ARG A 209 17.46 6.01 1.52
C ARG A 209 18.66 5.65 2.38
N ASP A 210 19.68 6.51 2.40
CA ASP A 210 20.79 6.41 3.33
C ASP A 210 20.28 6.06 4.75
N PRO A 211 20.81 5.00 5.38
CA PRO A 211 20.30 4.50 6.64
C PRO A 211 20.41 5.54 7.77
N SER A 212 21.50 6.31 7.84
CA SER A 212 21.64 7.35 8.86
C SER A 212 20.62 8.47 8.69
N ALA A 213 20.38 8.90 7.44
CA ALA A 213 19.39 9.92 7.14
C ALA A 213 17.94 9.47 7.38
N ALA A 214 17.64 8.18 7.17
CA ALA A 214 16.34 7.58 7.48
C ALA A 214 16.13 7.46 9.00
N VAL A 215 17.12 6.96 9.74
CA VAL A 215 17.07 6.85 11.21
C VAL A 215 16.96 8.22 11.88
N ALA A 216 17.69 9.23 11.39
CA ALA A 216 17.53 10.61 11.85
C ALA A 216 16.08 11.08 11.73
N SER A 217 15.47 10.85 10.56
CA SER A 217 14.08 11.24 10.31
C SER A 217 13.07 10.45 11.15
N PHE A 218 13.37 9.21 11.53
CA PHE A 218 12.54 8.46 12.47
C PHE A 218 12.62 9.01 13.89
N LEU A 219 13.81 9.38 14.37
CA LEU A 219 13.94 9.99 15.70
C LEU A 219 13.22 11.35 15.80
N GLU A 220 13.24 12.12 14.71
CA GLU A 220 12.60 13.44 14.65
C GLU A 220 11.07 13.35 14.65
N GLN A 221 10.49 12.38 13.94
CA GLN A 221 9.07 12.07 14.06
C GLN A 221 8.89 10.55 14.04
N PRO A 222 8.84 9.93 15.24
CA PRO A 222 8.67 8.49 15.39
C PRO A 222 7.41 7.99 14.69
N PRO A 223 7.45 6.79 14.11
CA PRO A 223 6.26 6.19 13.52
C PRO A 223 5.37 5.64 14.63
N TYR A 224 4.06 5.54 14.37
CA TYR A 224 3.07 5.09 15.37
C TYR A 224 3.39 3.70 15.94
N TRP A 225 3.96 2.80 15.14
CA TRP A 225 4.32 1.44 15.56
C TRP A 225 5.50 1.40 16.55
N ALA A 226 6.25 2.50 16.71
CA ALA A 226 7.35 2.56 17.68
C ALA A 226 6.86 2.69 19.13
N GLY A 227 5.56 2.92 19.34
CA GLY A 227 4.98 3.13 20.67
C GLY A 227 5.61 4.31 21.40
N ASP A 228 5.54 4.29 22.74
CA ASP A 228 6.19 5.27 23.59
C ASP A 228 7.71 5.01 23.71
N SER A 229 8.38 5.17 22.58
CA SER A 229 9.84 5.09 22.46
C SER A 229 10.58 6.16 23.27
N GLY A 230 9.89 7.15 23.86
CA GLY A 230 10.51 8.20 24.68
C GLY A 230 11.23 7.66 25.92
N SER A 231 10.74 6.55 26.49
CA SER A 231 11.26 5.95 27.73
C SER A 231 12.55 5.14 27.54
N ALA A 232 12.80 4.59 26.35
CA ALA A 232 13.90 3.65 26.11
C ALA A 232 15.27 4.34 25.95
N GLY A 233 15.32 5.66 25.80
CA GLY A 233 16.55 6.42 25.54
C GLY A 233 16.98 6.45 24.06
N LYS A 234 17.67 7.54 23.68
CA LYS A 234 18.00 7.87 22.28
C LYS A 234 18.77 6.76 21.55
N GLU A 235 19.74 6.11 22.20
CA GLU A 235 20.53 5.03 21.57
C GLU A 235 19.70 3.79 21.29
N ASN A 236 18.80 3.40 22.20
CA ASN A 236 17.93 2.26 21.98
C ASN A 236 16.97 2.51 20.80
N ASN A 237 16.45 3.73 20.68
CA ASN A 237 15.64 4.13 19.52
C ASN A 237 16.43 4.09 18.21
N VAL A 238 17.69 4.54 18.21
CA VAL A 238 18.59 4.43 17.05
C VAL A 238 18.76 2.97 16.64
N ARG A 239 19.01 2.07 17.59
CA ARG A 239 19.15 0.62 17.31
C ARG A 239 17.86 0.01 16.78
N LEU A 240 16.71 0.37 17.38
CA LEU A 240 15.39 -0.07 16.92
C LEU A 240 15.14 0.35 15.46
N PHE A 241 15.33 1.63 15.14
CA PHE A 241 15.08 2.15 13.80
C PHE A 241 16.09 1.63 12.76
N ALA A 242 17.35 1.45 13.14
CA ALA A 242 18.35 0.81 12.26
C ALA A 242 17.96 -0.64 11.94
N ARG A 243 17.47 -1.41 12.90
CA ARG A 243 16.96 -2.78 12.69
C ARG A 243 15.70 -2.82 11.84
N ALA A 244 14.78 -1.87 12.03
CA ALA A 244 13.60 -1.74 11.18
C ALA A 244 13.98 -1.45 9.72
N TRP A 245 14.96 -0.57 9.50
CA TRP A 245 15.53 -0.30 8.17
C TRP A 245 16.14 -1.57 7.55
N VAL A 246 16.94 -2.33 8.33
CA VAL A 246 17.56 -3.61 7.90
C VAL A 246 16.48 -4.60 7.46
N SER A 247 15.48 -4.82 8.30
CA SER A 247 14.39 -5.78 8.05
C SER A 247 13.65 -5.49 6.73
N ALA A 248 13.34 -4.22 6.48
CA ALA A 248 12.69 -3.81 5.23
C ALA A 248 13.63 -3.97 4.02
N ALA A 249 14.90 -3.58 4.12
CA ALA A 249 15.86 -3.69 3.03
C ALA A 249 16.18 -5.16 2.67
N GLU A 250 16.34 -6.03 3.67
CA GLU A 250 16.53 -7.47 3.46
C GLU A 250 15.34 -8.09 2.72
N THR A 251 14.12 -7.69 3.07
CA THR A 251 12.92 -8.14 2.37
C THR A 251 12.99 -7.83 0.87
N MET A 252 13.37 -6.60 0.52
CA MET A 252 13.50 -6.19 -0.87
C MET A 252 14.63 -6.97 -1.58
N LEU A 253 15.72 -7.27 -0.87
CA LEU A 253 16.85 -8.02 -1.40
C LEU A 253 16.52 -9.50 -1.65
N ARG A 254 15.60 -10.10 -0.89
CA ARG A 254 15.13 -11.48 -1.10
C ARG A 254 14.27 -11.64 -2.35
N LEU A 255 13.63 -10.57 -2.81
CA LEU A 255 12.85 -10.62 -4.05
C LEU A 255 13.77 -10.73 -5.27
N PRO A 256 13.41 -11.54 -6.29
CA PRO A 256 14.18 -11.67 -7.51
C PRO A 256 14.50 -10.31 -8.15
N PRO A 257 15.73 -10.06 -8.63
CA PRO A 257 16.09 -8.79 -9.28
C PRO A 257 15.15 -8.37 -10.41
N ALA A 258 14.71 -9.31 -11.24
CA ALA A 258 13.77 -9.05 -12.33
C ALA A 258 12.37 -8.61 -11.85
N GLN A 259 11.98 -8.96 -10.62
CA GLN A 259 10.68 -8.63 -10.05
C GLN A 259 10.72 -7.36 -9.20
N CYS A 260 11.87 -7.01 -8.61
CA CYS A 260 11.98 -5.90 -7.67
C CYS A 260 13.02 -4.86 -8.12
N LEU A 261 12.51 -3.72 -8.60
CA LEU A 261 13.28 -2.53 -8.94
C LEU A 261 13.64 -1.75 -7.67
N LEU A 262 14.93 -1.67 -7.37
CA LEU A 262 15.41 -0.84 -6.26
C LEU A 262 15.63 0.60 -6.72
N LEU A 263 15.26 1.55 -5.87
CA LEU A 263 15.43 2.99 -6.10
C LEU A 263 16.06 3.64 -4.87
N ARG A 264 16.94 4.61 -5.08
CA ARG A 264 17.34 5.55 -4.02
C ARG A 264 16.47 6.79 -4.04
N TYR A 265 16.23 7.36 -2.86
CA TYR A 265 15.53 8.63 -2.69
C TYR A 265 16.17 9.75 -3.54
N GLU A 266 17.49 9.80 -3.56
CA GLU A 266 18.27 10.83 -4.26
C GLU A 266 18.01 10.79 -5.77
N GLU A 267 17.87 9.60 -6.36
CA GLU A 267 17.53 9.47 -7.79
C GLU A 267 16.18 10.11 -8.13
N MET A 268 15.20 10.05 -7.21
CA MET A 268 13.90 10.69 -7.43
C MET A 268 13.98 12.22 -7.36
N VAL A 269 14.91 12.75 -6.58
CA VAL A 269 15.12 14.20 -6.44
C VAL A 269 15.90 14.73 -7.64
N ASP A 270 16.95 14.02 -8.04
CA ASP A 270 17.87 14.45 -9.10
C ASP A 270 17.26 14.27 -10.50
N ASN A 271 16.49 13.20 -10.71
CA ASN A 271 15.86 12.89 -11.99
C ASN A 271 14.45 12.27 -11.82
N PRO A 272 13.45 13.05 -11.33
CA PRO A 272 12.10 12.55 -11.07
C PRO A 272 11.45 11.95 -12.31
N PHE A 273 11.60 12.58 -13.48
CA PHE A 273 10.99 12.14 -14.72
C PHE A 273 11.56 10.80 -15.20
N GLY A 274 12.89 10.67 -15.20
CA GLY A 274 13.57 9.43 -15.56
C GLY A 274 13.21 8.28 -14.62
N VAL A 275 13.16 8.54 -13.31
CA VAL A 275 12.76 7.53 -12.32
C VAL A 275 11.32 7.08 -12.54
N ILE A 276 10.36 8.01 -12.73
CA ILE A 276 8.97 7.64 -12.96
C ILE A 276 8.78 6.87 -14.27
N ARG A 277 9.51 7.23 -15.33
CA ARG A 277 9.50 6.45 -16.58
C ARG A 277 9.98 5.02 -16.32
N ARG A 278 11.10 4.85 -15.59
CA ARG A 278 11.65 3.54 -15.23
C ARG A 278 10.69 2.72 -14.38
N VAL A 279 10.04 3.34 -13.39
CA VAL A 279 9.03 2.69 -12.54
C VAL A 279 7.83 2.23 -13.35
N ARG A 280 7.27 3.10 -14.22
CA ARG A 280 6.12 2.72 -15.05
C ARG A 280 6.46 1.61 -16.03
N LEU A 281 7.64 1.67 -16.66
CA LEU A 281 8.11 0.60 -17.53
C LEU A 281 8.26 -0.72 -16.77
N HIS A 282 8.87 -0.70 -15.57
CA HIS A 282 8.96 -1.87 -14.70
C HIS A 282 7.58 -2.44 -14.36
N PHE A 283 6.62 -1.56 -14.12
CA PHE A 283 5.20 -1.87 -13.93
C PHE A 283 4.45 -2.31 -15.21
N GLY A 284 5.15 -2.47 -16.33
CA GLY A 284 4.58 -2.90 -17.61
C GLY A 284 3.67 -1.86 -18.25
N ASP A 285 3.86 -0.58 -17.95
CA ASP A 285 3.13 0.54 -18.54
C ASP A 285 4.05 1.35 -19.45
N THR A 286 3.83 1.20 -20.75
CA THR A 286 4.58 1.86 -21.82
C THR A 286 3.89 3.12 -22.35
N ARG A 287 2.73 3.51 -21.81
CA ARG A 287 2.03 4.72 -22.23
C ARG A 287 2.92 5.96 -21.94
N PRO A 288 2.81 7.04 -22.72
CA PRO A 288 3.52 8.28 -22.45
C PRO A 288 3.32 8.78 -21.01
N LEU A 289 4.35 9.46 -20.48
CA LEU A 289 4.20 10.21 -19.25
C LEU A 289 3.29 11.42 -19.49
N GLY A 290 2.54 11.81 -18.45
CA GLY A 290 1.83 13.07 -18.44
C GLY A 290 2.78 14.27 -18.43
N SER A 291 2.21 15.45 -18.22
CA SER A 291 2.96 16.72 -18.18
C SER A 291 4.12 16.70 -17.20
N GLU A 292 5.33 16.99 -17.69
CA GLU A 292 6.53 17.18 -16.86
C GLU A 292 6.31 18.24 -15.78
N ALA A 293 5.65 19.37 -16.13
CA ALA A 293 5.27 20.40 -15.17
C ALA A 293 4.47 19.87 -13.95
N LYS A 294 3.57 18.90 -14.14
CA LYS A 294 2.81 18.29 -13.02
C LYS A 294 3.67 17.40 -12.13
N ILE A 295 4.69 16.76 -12.71
CA ILE A 295 5.66 15.95 -11.97
C ILE A 295 6.56 16.87 -11.13
N MET A 296 7.03 17.96 -11.73
CA MET A 296 7.85 18.97 -11.03
C MET A 296 7.07 19.69 -9.93
N ASP A 297 5.79 19.99 -10.14
CA ASP A 297 4.89 20.54 -9.12
C ASP A 297 4.77 19.60 -7.89
N ALA A 298 4.64 18.29 -8.12
CA ALA A 298 4.64 17.32 -7.03
C ALA A 298 5.98 17.22 -6.28
N LEU A 299 7.11 17.44 -6.96
CA LEU A 299 8.42 17.50 -6.31
C LEU A 299 8.59 18.77 -5.46
N ALA A 300 8.00 19.89 -5.90
CA ALA A 300 8.04 21.16 -5.19
C ALA A 300 7.10 21.21 -3.97
N SER A 301 6.18 20.25 -3.84
CA SER A 301 5.21 20.16 -2.75
C SER A 301 5.69 19.25 -1.62
N TYR A 302 5.47 19.63 -0.36
CA TYR A 302 5.76 18.75 0.77
C TYR A 302 4.78 17.59 0.81
N SER A 303 5.28 16.36 0.58
CA SER A 303 4.44 15.18 0.37
C SER A 303 3.54 14.76 1.55
N LYS A 304 3.80 15.29 2.75
CA LYS A 304 3.02 15.04 3.98
C LYS A 304 2.36 16.31 4.52
N GLY A 305 2.54 17.42 3.81
CA GLY A 305 2.01 18.71 4.18
C GLY A 305 0.55 18.85 3.83
N ARG A 306 -0.02 20.00 4.19
CA ARG A 306 -1.33 20.40 3.68
C ARG A 306 -1.24 20.66 2.17
N SER A 307 -2.38 20.56 1.48
CA SER A 307 -2.44 20.91 0.06
C SER A 307 -1.88 22.32 -0.17
N GLY A 308 -0.91 22.44 -1.09
CA GLY A 308 -0.22 23.71 -1.40
C GLY A 308 1.01 24.02 -0.55
N GLU A 309 1.34 23.22 0.46
CA GLU A 309 2.56 23.42 1.25
C GLU A 309 3.81 23.12 0.41
N ARG A 310 4.69 24.12 0.27
CA ARG A 310 5.92 24.01 -0.51
C ARG A 310 6.98 23.23 0.27
N PHE A 311 7.74 22.38 -0.41
CA PHE A 311 8.89 21.70 0.19
C PHE A 311 10.10 22.64 0.30
N GLU A 312 10.68 22.72 1.49
CA GLU A 312 11.74 23.67 1.88
C GLU A 312 12.86 22.94 2.65
N PRO A 313 13.74 22.20 1.96
CA PRO A 313 14.75 21.34 2.59
C PRO A 313 15.83 22.10 3.37
N SER A 314 15.98 23.41 3.13
CA SER A 314 16.87 24.29 3.89
C SER A 314 16.17 25.01 5.05
N GLY A 315 14.83 25.02 5.07
CA GLY A 315 13.99 25.76 6.02
C GLY A 315 13.23 24.82 6.95
N GLN A 316 11.90 24.93 6.98
CA GLN A 316 11.05 24.16 7.89
C GLN A 316 11.10 22.64 7.68
N HIS A 317 11.58 22.18 6.51
CA HIS A 317 11.75 20.76 6.20
C HIS A 317 13.22 20.32 6.28
N ARG A 318 14.09 21.14 6.89
CA ARG A 318 15.47 20.77 7.17
C ARG A 318 15.49 19.54 8.05
N ARG A 319 16.26 18.55 7.64
CA ARG A 319 16.34 17.26 8.30
C ARG A 319 17.40 17.29 9.40
N MET A 320 17.10 16.65 10.52
CA MET A 320 18.09 16.41 11.58
C MET A 320 19.29 15.61 11.04
N VAL A 321 20.48 15.97 11.51
CA VAL A 321 21.71 15.20 11.30
C VAL A 321 22.04 14.46 12.60
N LEU A 322 22.29 13.15 12.52
CA LEU A 322 22.70 12.37 13.69
C LEU A 322 24.08 12.80 14.18
N GLU A 323 24.28 12.82 15.49
CA GLU A 323 25.61 12.98 16.09
C GLU A 323 26.54 11.81 15.67
N PRO A 324 27.87 12.03 15.56
CA PRO A 324 28.82 11.02 15.07
C PRO A 324 28.76 9.68 15.83
N ARG A 325 28.50 9.71 17.14
CA ARG A 325 28.33 8.50 17.95
C ARG A 325 27.13 7.65 17.47
N LEU A 326 25.98 8.29 17.23
CA LEU A 326 24.78 7.60 16.77
C LEU A 326 24.91 7.14 15.31
N GLN A 327 25.59 7.92 14.46
CA GLN A 327 25.91 7.51 13.10
C GLN A 327 26.71 6.20 13.08
N ARG A 328 27.70 6.04 13.97
CA ARG A 328 28.47 4.78 14.10
C ARG A 328 27.56 3.59 14.42
N ILE A 329 26.64 3.74 15.37
CA ILE A 329 25.67 2.67 15.72
C ILE A 329 24.83 2.28 14.50
N VAL A 330 24.32 3.26 13.75
CA VAL A 330 23.55 2.99 12.52
C VAL A 330 24.42 2.26 11.49
N ALA A 331 25.64 2.75 11.25
CA ALA A 331 26.57 2.15 10.29
C ALA A 331 26.91 0.71 10.67
N GLU A 332 27.22 0.42 11.93
CA GLU A 332 27.52 -0.93 12.43
C GLU A 332 26.35 -1.90 12.16
N ILE A 333 25.13 -1.49 12.45
CA ILE A 333 23.93 -2.34 12.27
C ILE A 333 23.59 -2.53 10.79
N THR A 334 23.71 -1.47 9.98
CA THR A 334 23.18 -1.46 8.61
C THR A 334 24.22 -1.82 7.54
N ALA A 335 25.52 -1.76 7.84
CA ALA A 335 26.58 -1.89 6.84
C ALA A 335 26.53 -3.20 6.02
N PRO A 336 26.29 -4.40 6.58
CA PRO A 336 26.22 -5.62 5.78
C PRO A 336 25.13 -5.55 4.70
N VAL A 337 23.93 -5.12 5.09
CA VAL A 337 22.78 -5.01 4.19
C VAL A 337 22.94 -3.84 3.22
N TRP A 338 23.46 -2.70 3.68
CA TRP A 338 23.68 -1.55 2.79
C TRP A 338 24.72 -1.84 1.70
N ARG A 339 25.78 -2.59 2.00
CA ARG A 339 26.71 -3.08 0.96
C ARG A 339 26.02 -3.98 -0.06
N ALA A 340 25.13 -4.88 0.37
CA ALA A 340 24.37 -5.74 -0.53
C ALA A 340 23.39 -4.95 -1.40
N VAL A 341 22.72 -3.93 -0.83
CA VAL A 341 21.88 -3.01 -1.58
C VAL A 341 22.68 -2.27 -2.65
N ARG A 342 23.84 -1.69 -2.29
CA ARG A 342 24.70 -0.97 -3.25
C ARG A 342 25.12 -1.85 -4.43
N ARG A 343 25.58 -3.08 -4.15
CA ARG A 343 25.92 -4.05 -5.21
C ARG A 343 24.75 -4.43 -6.13
N ARG A 344 23.51 -4.28 -5.68
CA ARG A 344 22.31 -4.54 -6.50
C ARG A 344 21.85 -3.31 -7.29
N LEU A 345 22.29 -2.13 -6.89
CA LEU A 345 22.00 -0.86 -7.58
C LEU A 345 23.02 -0.54 -8.68
N ASP A 346 24.27 -1.02 -8.53
CA ASP A 346 25.36 -0.92 -9.51
C ASP A 346 25.19 -1.94 -10.65
#